data_AF-A0A7S4MXB6-F1
#
_entry.id   AF-A0A7S4MXB6-F1
#
_cell.length_a   1.000
_cell.length_b   1.000
_cell.length_c   1.000
_cell.angle_alpha   90.00
_cell.angle_beta   90.00
_cell.angle_gamma   90.00
#
_symmetry.space_group_name_H-M   'P 1'
#
loop_
_entity.id
_entity.type
_entity.pdbx_description
1 polymer ?
#
loop_
_entity_poly.entity_id
_entity_poly.type
_entity_poly.pdbx_seq_one_letter_code
_entity_poly.pdbx_strand_id
1 'polypeptide(L)'
;SDGHKCAELSSNKIPELFSAALKDGADINAALTQSHLTAHQLTLSEPSIEGTMSGTTSVVLLLDANKCKISNVGDSACIWGTRNQDGSTIAKHLCSEHTPLRADERNRIKKAGGVVMTVDQRDGLSPMNENWGEHGESPRVWSPENDKFPGCR
;
A
#
# COMPACT_ATOMS: atom_id res chain seq x y z
N SER A 1 14.66 5.69 -10.36
CA SER A 1 13.33 5.58 -9.73
C SER A 1 12.99 6.92 -9.11
N ASP A 2 11.74 7.32 -9.23
CA ASP A 2 11.15 8.59 -8.79
C ASP A 2 10.17 8.38 -7.62
N GLY A 3 10.35 7.33 -6.81
CA GLY A 3 9.45 7.00 -5.70
C GLY A 3 9.26 8.16 -4.70
N HIS A 4 10.29 9.00 -4.50
CA HIS A 4 10.19 10.20 -3.68
C HIS A 4 9.18 11.21 -4.24
N LYS A 5 9.11 11.39 -5.57
CA LYS A 5 8.13 12.27 -6.22
C LYS A 5 6.71 11.69 -6.12
N CYS A 6 6.55 10.37 -6.27
CA CYS A 6 5.26 9.70 -6.06
C CYS A 6 4.74 9.95 -4.63
N ALA A 7 5.64 9.83 -3.64
CA ALA A 7 5.32 10.09 -2.23
C ALA A 7 4.95 11.55 -1.98
N GLU A 8 5.74 12.49 -2.49
CA GLU A 8 5.49 13.94 -2.36
C GLU A 8 4.15 14.35 -2.99
N LEU A 9 3.87 13.87 -4.21
CA LEU A 9 2.59 14.14 -4.87
C LEU A 9 1.43 13.61 -4.02
N SER A 10 1.53 12.36 -3.55
CA SER A 10 0.48 11.72 -2.75
C SER A 10 0.27 12.45 -1.41
N SER A 11 1.34 12.84 -0.71
CA SER A 11 1.26 13.55 0.57
C SER A 11 0.62 14.94 0.43
N ASN A 12 0.78 15.59 -0.72
CA ASN A 12 0.18 16.90 -0.99
C ASN A 12 -1.26 16.76 -1.49
N LYS A 13 -1.51 15.89 -2.47
CA LYS A 13 -2.80 15.81 -3.18
C LYS A 13 -3.88 15.07 -2.41
N ILE A 14 -3.56 14.01 -1.68
CA ILE A 14 -4.60 13.25 -0.97
C ILE A 14 -5.33 14.12 0.07
N PRO A 15 -4.64 14.89 0.95
CA PRO A 15 -5.31 15.79 1.88
C PRO A 15 -6.06 16.94 1.21
N GLU A 16 -5.49 17.53 0.15
CA GLU A 16 -6.10 18.63 -0.62
C GLU A 16 -7.45 18.18 -1.22
N LEU A 17 -7.43 17.07 -1.98
CA LEU A 17 -8.61 16.50 -2.63
C LEU A 17 -9.65 16.04 -1.61
N PHE A 18 -9.20 15.43 -0.50
CA PHE A 18 -10.09 14.98 0.56
C PHE A 18 -10.80 16.16 1.24
N SER A 19 -10.06 17.23 1.55
CA SER A 19 -10.63 18.44 2.16
C SER A 19 -11.65 19.11 1.24
N ALA A 20 -11.37 19.19 -0.07
CA ALA A 20 -12.29 19.73 -1.06
C ALA A 20 -13.58 18.88 -1.12
N ALA A 21 -13.45 17.55 -1.25
CA ALA A 21 -14.60 16.65 -1.32
C ALA A 21 -15.48 16.72 -0.08
N LEU A 22 -14.91 16.86 1.12
CA LEU A 22 -15.69 17.02 2.35
C LEU A 22 -16.45 18.35 2.40
N LYS A 23 -15.85 19.45 1.90
CA LYS A 23 -16.54 20.75 1.81
C LYS A 23 -17.75 20.68 0.87
N ASP A 24 -17.66 19.86 -0.16
CA ASP A 24 -18.74 19.61 -1.11
C ASP A 24 -19.78 18.59 -0.59
N GLY A 25 -19.63 18.12 0.66
CA GLY A 25 -20.59 17.23 1.33
C GLY A 25 -20.45 15.76 0.96
N ALA A 26 -19.32 15.33 0.40
CA ALA A 26 -19.08 13.93 0.09
C ALA A 26 -19.00 13.04 1.34
N ASP A 27 -19.45 11.79 1.23
CA ASP A 27 -19.19 10.77 2.25
C ASP A 27 -17.69 10.54 2.43
N ILE A 28 -17.26 10.30 3.67
CA ILE A 28 -15.83 10.17 4.01
C ILE A 28 -15.17 8.99 3.27
N ASN A 29 -15.86 7.85 3.11
CA ASN A 29 -15.26 6.72 2.40
C ASN A 29 -15.13 7.02 0.92
N ALA A 30 -16.16 7.62 0.32
CA ALA A 30 -16.12 8.04 -1.07
C ALA A 30 -15.02 9.09 -1.32
N ALA A 31 -14.91 10.09 -0.44
CA ALA A 31 -13.90 11.12 -0.49
C ALA A 31 -12.48 10.54 -0.39
N LEU A 32 -12.20 9.68 0.61
CA LEU A 32 -10.89 9.04 0.73
C LEU A 32 -10.56 8.18 -0.48
N THR A 33 -11.51 7.36 -0.94
CA THR A 33 -11.33 6.50 -2.12
C THR A 33 -10.99 7.32 -3.35
N GLN A 34 -11.80 8.36 -3.63
CA GLN A 34 -11.61 9.21 -4.80
C GLN A 34 -10.31 10.01 -4.71
N SER A 35 -9.91 10.49 -3.54
CA SER A 35 -8.63 11.18 -3.35
C SER A 35 -7.44 10.29 -3.70
N HIS A 36 -7.45 9.01 -3.31
CA HIS A 36 -6.37 8.07 -3.67
C HIS A 36 -6.37 7.78 -5.18
N LEU A 37 -7.54 7.53 -5.77
CA LEU A 37 -7.66 7.27 -7.21
C LEU A 37 -7.18 8.46 -8.04
N THR A 38 -7.63 9.67 -7.69
CA THR A 38 -7.22 10.90 -8.38
C THR A 38 -5.73 11.17 -8.19
N ALA A 39 -5.18 11.01 -6.97
CA ALA A 39 -3.74 11.19 -6.74
C ALA A 39 -2.89 10.18 -7.55
N HIS A 40 -3.35 8.93 -7.66
CA HIS A 40 -2.72 7.92 -8.51
C HIS A 40 -2.77 8.32 -9.99
N GLN A 41 -3.92 8.76 -10.49
CA GLN A 41 -4.06 9.25 -11.87
C GLN A 41 -3.16 10.46 -12.16
N LEU A 42 -3.08 11.40 -11.22
CA LEU A 42 -2.18 12.56 -11.32
C LEU A 42 -0.71 12.12 -11.42
N THR A 43 -0.31 11.13 -10.61
CA THR A 43 1.05 10.55 -10.67
C THR A 43 1.34 9.95 -12.04
N LEU A 44 0.40 9.19 -12.62
CA LEU A 44 0.56 8.60 -13.96
C LEU A 44 0.56 9.65 -15.08
N SER A 45 -0.09 10.78 -14.87
CA SER A 45 -0.17 11.86 -15.86
C SER A 45 0.99 12.87 -15.80
N GLU A 46 1.79 12.85 -14.72
CA GLU A 46 2.87 13.80 -14.48
C GLU A 46 4.12 13.39 -15.29
N PRO A 47 4.50 14.13 -16.36
CA PRO A 47 5.60 13.72 -17.23
C PRO A 47 6.95 13.70 -16.53
N SER A 48 7.10 14.42 -15.42
CA SER A 48 8.33 14.46 -14.63
C SER A 48 8.50 13.29 -13.66
N ILE A 49 7.51 12.38 -13.57
CA ILE A 49 7.53 11.19 -12.72
C ILE A 49 7.60 9.93 -13.60
N GLU A 50 8.71 9.21 -13.50
CA GLU A 50 8.83 7.88 -14.12
C GLU A 50 8.05 6.84 -13.30
N GLY A 51 6.84 6.48 -13.71
CA GLY A 51 5.94 5.60 -12.96
C GLY A 51 6.13 4.08 -13.13
N THR A 52 6.96 3.61 -14.07
CA THR A 52 7.12 2.17 -14.35
C THR A 52 7.87 1.47 -13.23
N MET A 53 8.90 2.13 -12.69
CA MET A 53 9.75 1.59 -11.62
C MET A 53 9.62 2.37 -10.32
N SER A 54 8.52 3.10 -10.16
CA SER A 54 8.31 4.00 -9.02
C SER A 54 6.88 3.93 -8.52
N GLY A 55 6.74 4.01 -7.22
CA GLY A 55 5.45 4.05 -6.56
C GLY A 55 5.61 4.54 -5.14
N THR A 56 4.50 4.62 -4.43
CA THR A 56 4.48 4.93 -3.01
C THR A 56 3.33 4.17 -2.35
N THR A 57 3.44 3.98 -1.04
CA THR A 57 2.33 3.55 -0.20
C THR A 57 1.61 4.77 0.35
N SER A 58 0.39 4.58 0.85
CA SER A 58 -0.33 5.64 1.53
C SER A 58 -1.15 5.10 2.68
N VAL A 59 -0.96 5.68 3.87
CA VAL A 59 -1.80 5.48 5.04
C VAL A 59 -2.31 6.84 5.49
N VAL A 60 -3.63 7.00 5.50
CA VAL A 60 -4.30 8.21 5.97
C VAL A 60 -5.10 7.88 7.23
N LEU A 61 -4.85 8.63 8.29
CA LEU A 61 -5.61 8.58 9.54
C LEU A 61 -6.45 9.86 9.66
N LEU A 62 -7.77 9.71 9.61
CA LEU A 62 -8.72 10.77 9.93
C LEU A 62 -9.14 10.66 11.39
N LEU A 63 -8.92 11.73 12.13
CA LEU A 63 -9.43 11.92 13.49
C LEU A 63 -10.53 12.99 13.46
N ASP A 64 -11.75 12.58 13.80
CA ASP A 64 -12.91 13.47 13.89
C ASP A 64 -13.56 13.30 15.27
N ALA A 65 -13.28 14.24 16.17
CA ALA A 65 -13.65 14.18 17.58
C ALA A 65 -13.23 12.84 18.24
N ASN A 66 -14.19 11.94 18.48
CA ASN A 66 -13.97 10.63 19.08
C ASN A 66 -14.02 9.47 18.07
N LYS A 67 -14.04 9.78 16.77
CA LYS A 67 -14.04 8.81 15.68
C LYS A 67 -12.70 8.80 14.98
N CYS A 68 -12.28 7.59 14.62
CA CYS A 68 -11.06 7.32 13.88
C CYS A 68 -11.43 6.54 12.62
N LYS A 69 -10.92 6.97 11.47
CA LYS A 69 -11.06 6.25 10.20
C LYS A 69 -9.71 6.20 9.50
N ILE A 70 -9.43 5.05 8.89
CA ILE A 70 -8.16 4.81 8.21
C ILE A 70 -8.40 4.36 6.78
N SER A 71 -7.58 4.89 5.88
CA SER A 71 -7.44 4.42 4.51
C SER A 71 -5.99 3.95 4.30
N ASN A 72 -5.80 2.70 3.89
CA ASN A 72 -4.48 2.13 3.62
C ASN A 72 -4.40 1.62 2.16
N VAL A 73 -3.32 1.99 1.48
CA VAL A 73 -2.90 1.44 0.20
C VAL A 73 -1.41 1.09 0.31
N GLY A 74 -1.12 -0.20 0.49
CA GLY A 74 0.23 -0.72 0.52
C GLY A 74 0.55 -1.44 1.83
N ASP A 75 1.84 -1.64 2.08
CA ASP A 75 2.39 -2.36 3.23
C ASP A 75 2.80 -1.45 4.39
N SER A 76 2.44 -0.16 4.34
CA SER A 76 2.63 0.73 5.49
C SER A 76 1.69 0.35 6.64
N ALA A 77 2.22 0.41 7.86
CA ALA A 77 1.50 0.08 9.09
C ALA A 77 1.03 1.34 9.81
N CYS A 78 -0.17 1.27 10.41
CA CYS A 78 -0.68 2.26 11.36
C CYS A 78 -0.88 1.58 12.72
N ILE A 79 -0.13 2.02 13.74
CA ILE A 79 -0.14 1.40 15.07
C ILE A 79 -0.53 2.46 16.11
N TRP A 80 -1.53 2.14 16.92
CA TRP A 80 -1.97 2.94 18.04
C TRP A 80 -1.38 2.42 19.35
N GLY A 81 -0.55 3.22 19.99
CA GLY A 81 -0.02 2.94 21.33
C GLY A 81 -0.93 3.53 22.41
N THR A 82 -1.26 2.73 23.44
CA THR A 82 -1.97 3.20 24.64
C THR A 82 -1.16 2.84 25.86
N ARG A 83 -0.98 3.78 26.80
CA ARG A 83 -0.35 3.53 28.09
C ARG A 83 -1.42 3.40 29.17
N ASN A 84 -1.42 2.27 29.85
CA ASN A 84 -2.33 1.98 30.96
C ASN A 84 -1.86 2.69 32.24
N GLN A 85 -2.76 2.77 33.23
CA GLN A 85 -2.47 3.39 34.53
C GLN A 85 -1.38 2.65 35.32
N ASP A 86 -1.23 1.33 35.11
CA ASP A 86 -0.17 0.50 35.69
C ASP A 86 1.19 0.68 35.01
N GLY A 87 1.28 1.56 34.00
CA GLY A 87 2.49 1.85 33.24
C GLY A 87 2.73 0.93 32.05
N SER A 88 1.92 -0.12 31.85
CA SER A 88 2.03 -1.02 30.69
C SER A 88 1.62 -0.32 29.39
N THR A 89 2.17 -0.77 28.26
CA THR A 89 1.85 -0.23 26.92
C THR A 89 1.21 -1.30 26.06
N ILE A 90 0.08 -0.96 25.43
CA ILE A 90 -0.61 -1.80 24.46
C ILE A 90 -0.43 -1.17 23.08
N ALA A 91 -0.04 -1.98 22.09
CA ALA A 91 0.02 -1.58 20.69
C ALA A 91 -1.12 -2.27 19.92
N LYS A 92 -1.86 -1.50 19.12
CA LYS A 92 -2.94 -2.01 18.28
C LYS A 92 -2.71 -1.60 16.82
N HIS A 93 -2.60 -2.57 15.93
CA HIS A 93 -2.64 -2.31 14.49
C HIS A 93 -4.04 -1.80 14.13
N LEU A 94 -4.08 -0.67 13.42
CA LEU A 94 -5.33 -0.05 13.00
C LEU A 94 -5.66 -0.32 11.52
N CYS A 95 -4.70 -0.83 10.75
CA CYS A 95 -4.92 -1.27 9.37
C CYS A 95 -4.24 -2.61 9.10
N SER A 96 -4.72 -3.26 8.04
CA SER A 96 -4.12 -4.45 7.46
C SER A 96 -3.09 -4.05 6.41
N GLU A 97 -1.84 -4.50 6.56
CA GLU A 97 -0.79 -4.32 5.56
C GLU A 97 -1.09 -5.16 4.32
N HIS A 98 -0.93 -4.59 3.13
CA HIS A 98 -1.08 -5.31 1.86
C HIS A 98 0.25 -5.95 1.46
N THR A 99 0.48 -7.16 1.96
CA THR A 99 1.69 -7.95 1.70
C THR A 99 1.36 -9.26 0.99
N PRO A 100 2.22 -9.75 0.07
CA PRO A 100 2.00 -11.04 -0.60
C PRO A 100 2.09 -12.26 0.35
N LEU A 101 2.53 -12.07 1.60
CA LEU A 101 2.46 -13.08 2.65
C LEU A 101 1.01 -13.42 3.01
N ARG A 102 0.09 -12.45 2.94
CA ARG A 102 -1.31 -12.70 3.23
C ARG A 102 -1.98 -13.47 2.09
N ALA A 103 -2.75 -14.48 2.45
CA ALA A 103 -3.39 -15.36 1.47
C ALA A 103 -4.43 -14.63 0.61
N ASP A 104 -5.18 -13.68 1.17
CA ASP A 104 -6.15 -12.86 0.44
C ASP A 104 -5.46 -12.00 -0.64
N GLU A 105 -4.41 -11.28 -0.27
CA GLU A 105 -3.63 -10.45 -1.19
C GLU A 105 -2.90 -11.26 -2.25
N ARG A 106 -2.30 -12.39 -1.88
CA ARG A 106 -1.68 -13.30 -2.83
C ARG A 106 -2.67 -13.83 -3.87
N ASN A 107 -3.86 -14.23 -3.43
CA ASN A 107 -4.91 -14.68 -4.34
C ASN A 107 -5.40 -13.54 -5.24
N ARG A 108 -5.49 -12.30 -4.72
CA ARG A 108 -5.83 -11.11 -5.51
C ARG A 108 -4.79 -10.83 -6.60
N ILE A 109 -3.50 -10.89 -6.26
CA ILE A 109 -2.38 -10.70 -7.19
C ILE A 109 -2.43 -11.74 -8.31
N LYS A 110 -2.57 -13.03 -7.97
CA LYS A 110 -2.64 -14.12 -8.96
C LYS A 110 -3.85 -13.99 -9.89
N LYS A 111 -5.01 -13.60 -9.35
CA LYS A 111 -6.22 -13.35 -10.16
C LYS A 111 -6.03 -12.20 -11.15
N ALA A 112 -5.19 -11.22 -10.82
CA ALA A 112 -4.80 -10.13 -11.72
C ALA A 112 -3.68 -10.53 -12.71
N GLY A 113 -3.21 -11.78 -12.69
CA GLY A 113 -2.13 -12.27 -13.56
C GLY A 113 -0.72 -12.02 -13.02
N GLY A 114 -0.57 -11.42 -11.84
CA GLY A 114 0.73 -11.22 -11.21
C GLY A 114 1.32 -12.50 -10.64
N VAL A 115 2.64 -12.55 -10.53
CA VAL A 115 3.39 -13.68 -9.97
C VAL A 115 3.92 -13.31 -8.58
N VAL A 116 3.84 -14.23 -7.62
CA VAL A 116 4.37 -14.05 -6.26
C VAL A 116 5.45 -15.08 -6.00
N MET A 117 6.69 -14.63 -5.76
CA MET A 117 7.86 -15.47 -5.50
C MET A 117 9.01 -14.68 -4.86
N THR A 118 9.97 -15.36 -4.24
CA THR A 118 11.22 -14.72 -3.77
C THR A 118 12.20 -14.46 -4.92
N VAL A 119 13.26 -13.71 -4.65
CA VAL A 119 14.34 -13.48 -5.63
C VAL A 119 15.03 -14.80 -5.97
N ASP A 120 15.30 -15.63 -4.97
CA ASP A 120 15.93 -16.94 -5.16
C ASP A 120 15.07 -17.90 -5.99
N GLN A 121 13.75 -17.88 -5.79
CA GLN A 121 12.82 -18.65 -6.62
C GLN A 121 12.77 -18.13 -8.07
N ARG A 122 12.89 -16.82 -8.26
CA ARG A 122 12.98 -16.20 -9.60
C ARG A 122 14.26 -16.64 -10.31
N ASP A 123 15.38 -16.63 -9.60
CA ASP A 123 16.73 -16.92 -10.12
C ASP A 123 17.05 -18.42 -10.17
N GLY A 124 16.12 -19.29 -9.73
CA GLY A 124 16.26 -20.74 -9.76
C GLY A 124 17.15 -21.31 -8.65
N LEU A 125 17.48 -20.50 -7.64
CA LEU A 125 18.28 -20.88 -6.47
C LEU A 125 17.45 -21.59 -5.39
N SER A 126 16.12 -21.40 -5.41
CA SER A 126 15.18 -22.03 -4.49
C SER A 126 14.00 -22.68 -5.23
N PRO A 127 13.44 -23.79 -4.74
CA PRO A 127 12.27 -24.43 -5.34
C PRO A 127 11.02 -23.55 -5.22
N MET A 128 10.14 -23.62 -6.22
CA MET A 128 8.88 -22.88 -6.23
C MET A 128 7.91 -23.46 -5.20
N ASN A 129 7.61 -22.70 -4.16
CA ASN A 129 6.64 -23.02 -3.11
C ASN A 129 6.12 -21.71 -2.48
N GLU A 130 5.04 -21.79 -1.70
CA GLU A 130 4.41 -20.62 -1.05
C GLU A 130 4.59 -20.60 0.47
N ASN A 131 5.55 -21.35 1.00
CA ASN A 131 5.79 -21.52 2.44
C ASN A 131 6.78 -20.48 2.99
N TRP A 132 6.69 -19.24 2.50
CA TRP A 132 7.65 -18.18 2.79
C TRP A 132 7.67 -17.74 4.26
N GLY A 133 6.56 -17.92 4.98
CA GLY A 133 6.45 -17.56 6.40
C GLY A 133 7.39 -18.34 7.33
N GLU A 134 7.92 -19.48 6.89
CA GLU A 134 8.82 -20.33 7.69
C GLU A 134 10.30 -20.05 7.41
N HIS A 135 10.64 -19.57 6.21
CA HIS A 135 12.01 -19.43 5.73
C HIS A 135 12.58 -18.00 5.87
N GLY A 136 11.79 -17.05 6.36
CA GLY A 136 12.22 -15.67 6.60
C GLY A 136 12.39 -14.79 5.35
N GLU A 137 12.26 -15.36 4.16
CA GLU A 137 12.27 -14.60 2.90
C GLU A 137 10.87 -14.12 2.54
N SER A 138 10.65 -12.80 2.56
CA SER A 138 9.38 -12.25 2.09
C SER A 138 9.29 -12.29 0.56
N PRO A 139 8.22 -12.88 -0.02
CA PRO A 139 8.04 -12.90 -1.46
C PRO A 139 7.75 -11.49 -2.00
N ARG A 140 8.03 -11.31 -3.29
CA ARG A 140 7.73 -10.08 -4.03
C ARG A 140 6.68 -10.36 -5.11
N VAL A 141 6.05 -9.28 -5.57
CA VAL A 141 5.18 -9.29 -6.74
C VAL A 141 6.02 -9.05 -7.99
N TRP A 142 5.74 -9.82 -9.04
CA TRP A 142 6.46 -9.77 -10.30
C TRP A 142 5.49 -9.74 -11.48
N SER A 143 5.88 -9.01 -12.52
CA SER A 143 5.20 -9.00 -13.80
C SER A 143 5.33 -10.38 -14.46
N PRO A 144 4.27 -10.94 -15.05
CA PRO A 144 4.36 -12.17 -15.83
C PRO A 144 5.12 -11.97 -17.17
N GLU A 145 5.24 -10.72 -17.63
CA GLU A 145 5.90 -10.31 -18.87
C GLU A 145 7.30 -9.72 -18.62
N ASN A 146 8.19 -9.83 -19.62
CA ASN A 146 9.55 -9.26 -19.65
C ASN A 146 10.42 -9.60 -18.43
N ASP A 147 11.11 -10.75 -18.44
CA ASP A 147 12.15 -11.10 -17.44
C ASP A 147 11.74 -11.07 -15.96
N LYS A 148 10.44 -11.05 -15.66
CA LYS A 148 9.90 -10.96 -14.30
C LYS A 148 10.42 -9.70 -13.61
N PHE A 149 10.10 -8.52 -14.13
CA PHE A 149 10.37 -7.25 -13.44
C PHE A 149 9.53 -7.13 -12.14
N PRO A 150 10.04 -6.47 -11.08
CA PRO A 150 9.28 -6.25 -9.86
C PRO A 150 8.02 -5.40 -10.11
N GLY A 151 6.90 -5.77 -9.50
CA GLY A 151 5.62 -5.05 -9.59
C GLY A 151 4.53 -5.81 -10.36
N CYS A 152 3.38 -5.17 -10.51
CA CYS A 152 2.27 -5.61 -11.37
C CYS A 152 1.84 -4.45 -12.27
N ARG A 153 1.35 -4.76 -13.48
CA ARG A 153 0.88 -3.77 -14.46
C ARG A 153 -0.62 -3.56 -14.35
#